data_AF-A0A9W6FPW0-F1
#
_entry.id   AF-A0A9W6FPW0-F1
#
_cell.length_a   1.000
_cell.length_b   1.000
_cell.length_c   1.000
_cell.angle_alpha   90.00
_cell.angle_beta   90.00
_cell.angle_gamma   90.00
#
_symmetry.space_group_name_H-M   'P 1'
#
loop_
_entity.id
_entity.type
_entity.pdbx_description
1 polymer ?
#
loop_
_entity_poly.entity_id
_entity_poly.type
_entity_poly.pdbx_seq_one_letter_code
_entity_poly.pdbx_strand_id
1 'polypeptide(L)' 'MSDETVIIHARFAANGTIAEISERPQGLNPQEWFDFLSYRSADKYQALAGGRGVFRLTRAEVEASKVDATTKAA' A
#
# COMPACT_ATOMS: atom_id res chain seq x y z
N MET A 1 12.91 19.98 -0.54
CA MET A 1 12.29 18.94 0.31
C MET A 1 12.59 17.63 -0.37
N SER A 2 13.38 16.77 0.26
CA SER A 2 13.85 15.56 -0.40
C SER A 2 12.65 14.63 -0.63
N ASP A 3 12.38 14.28 -1.89
CA ASP A 3 11.39 13.27 -2.28
C ASP A 3 11.90 11.89 -1.84
N GLU A 4 11.83 11.63 -0.54
CA GLU A 4 12.16 10.33 0.02
C GLU A 4 11.19 9.31 -0.60
N THR A 5 11.75 8.43 -1.43
CA THR A 5 11.00 7.33 -2.01
C THR A 5 10.80 6.27 -0.93
N VAL A 6 9.53 6.00 -0.63
CA VAL A 6 9.08 4.96 0.27
C VAL A 6 8.68 3.74 -0.54
N ILE A 7 9.26 2.59 -0.20
CA ILE A 7 8.90 1.31 -0.81
C ILE A 7 7.95 0.57 0.13
N ILE A 8 6.69 0.49 -0.26
CA ILE A 8 5.69 -0.30 0.46
C ILE A 8 5.77 -1.73 -0.04
N HIS A 9 6.10 -2.66 0.85
CA HIS A 9 6.18 -4.08 0.53
C HIS A 9 4.84 -4.75 0.82
N ALA A 10 4.31 -5.48 -0.15
CA ALA A 10 3.12 -6.31 -0.02
C ALA A 10 3.48 -7.80 -0.21
N ARG A 11 2.93 -8.65 0.65
CA ARG A 11 3.08 -10.10 0.58
C ARG A 11 1.70 -10.74 0.44
N PHE A 12 1.58 -11.62 -0.52
CA PHE A 12 0.37 -12.38 -0.82
C PHE A 12 0.44 -13.75 -0.14
N ALA A 13 -0.67 -14.17 0.45
CA ALA A 13 -0.90 -15.54 0.89
C ALA A 13 -1.20 -16.46 -0.30
N ALA A 14 -1.17 -17.77 -0.08
CA ALA A 14 -1.42 -18.77 -1.12
C ALA A 14 -2.85 -18.70 -1.72
N ASN A 15 -3.79 -18.11 -0.99
CA ASN A 15 -5.17 -17.86 -1.43
C ASN A 15 -5.34 -16.55 -2.21
N GLY A 16 -4.25 -15.79 -2.44
CA GLY A 16 -4.26 -14.53 -3.19
C GLY A 16 -4.61 -13.28 -2.37
N THR A 17 -4.88 -13.41 -1.05
CA THR A 17 -5.12 -12.24 -0.19
C THR A 17 -3.80 -11.65 0.32
N ILE A 18 -3.82 -10.41 0.80
CA ILE A 18 -2.65 -9.80 1.43
C ILE A 18 -2.43 -10.37 2.82
N ALA A 19 -1.29 -11.04 3.01
CA ALA A 19 -0.83 -11.50 4.31
C ALA A 19 -0.24 -10.35 5.13
N GLU A 20 0.62 -9.54 4.50
CA GLU A 20 1.35 -8.44 5.15
C GLU A 20 1.53 -7.28 4.17
N ILE A 21 1.40 -6.05 4.67
CA ILE A 21 1.72 -4.83 3.93
C ILE A 21 2.24 -3.74 4.88
N SER A 22 3.33 -3.07 4.49
CA SER A 22 3.93 -1.99 5.29
C SER A 22 3.18 -0.66 5.14
N GLU A 23 3.50 0.32 5.98
CA GLU A 23 2.91 1.68 5.95
C GLU A 23 1.37 1.69 6.10
N ARG A 24 0.79 0.61 6.63
CA ARG A 24 -0.65 0.48 6.86
C ARG A 24 -1.10 1.39 8.02
N PRO A 25 -2.11 2.26 7.83
CA PRO A 25 -2.67 3.03 8.93
C PRO A 25 -3.42 2.14 9.93
N GLN A 26 -3.51 2.58 11.18
CA GLN A 26 -4.30 1.90 12.20
C GLN A 26 -5.79 1.92 11.81
N GLY A 27 -6.49 0.81 12.02
CA GLY A 27 -7.91 0.68 11.70
C GLY A 27 -8.23 -0.01 10.37
N LEU A 28 -7.27 -0.10 9.43
CA LEU A 28 -7.44 -0.89 8.20
C LEU A 28 -6.80 -2.27 8.34
N ASN A 29 -7.39 -3.28 7.72
CA ASN A 29 -6.73 -4.57 7.54
C ASN A 29 -5.74 -4.54 6.34
N PRO A 30 -4.85 -5.53 6.20
CA PRO A 30 -3.86 -5.56 5.12
C PRO A 30 -4.46 -5.52 3.70
N GLN A 31 -5.59 -6.20 3.49
CA GLN A 31 -6.27 -6.24 2.20
C GLN A 31 -6.85 -4.88 1.83
N GLU A 32 -7.56 -4.24 2.76
CA GLU A 32 -8.15 -2.91 2.57
C GLU A 32 -7.10 -1.86 2.17
N TRP A 33 -5.94 -1.90 2.82
CA TRP A 33 -4.86 -0.97 2.51
C TRP A 33 -4.27 -1.20 1.12
N PHE A 34 -4.06 -2.46 0.74
CA PHE A 34 -3.58 -2.79 -0.61
C PHE A 34 -4.60 -2.41 -1.68
N ASP A 35 -5.88 -2.68 -1.46
CA ASP A 35 -6.94 -2.34 -2.41
C ASP A 35 -6.98 -0.82 -2.60
N PHE A 36 -6.93 -0.04 -1.51
CA PHE A 36 -6.87 1.41 -1.57
C PHE A 36 -5.68 1.93 -2.41
N LEU A 37 -4.47 1.44 -2.13
CA LEU A 37 -3.27 1.82 -2.87
C LEU A 37 -3.35 1.39 -4.35
N SER A 38 -3.91 0.21 -4.62
CA SER A 38 -4.07 -0.32 -5.97
C SER A 38 -5.02 0.54 -6.82
N TYR A 39 -6.06 1.11 -6.22
CA TYR A 39 -6.96 2.03 -6.95
C TYR A 39 -6.35 3.41 -7.17
N ARG A 40 -5.51 3.91 -6.25
CA ARG A 40 -5.02 5.30 -6.27
C ARG A 40 -3.62 5.46 -6.88
N SER A 41 -2.84 4.40 -6.95
CA SER A 41 -1.44 4.42 -7.37
C SER A 41 -1.06 3.17 -8.18
N ALA A 42 -1.98 2.70 -9.03
CA ALA A 42 -1.79 1.53 -9.89
C ALA A 42 -0.53 1.64 -10.77
N ASP A 43 -0.23 2.84 -11.27
CA ASP A 43 0.93 3.17 -12.09
C ASP A 43 2.27 3.02 -11.37
N LYS A 44 2.23 2.98 -10.02
CA LYS A 44 3.41 2.88 -9.15
C LYS A 44 3.55 1.51 -8.50
N TYR A 45 2.68 0.58 -8.85
CA TYR A 45 2.72 -0.80 -8.39
C TYR A 45 3.57 -1.68 -9.30
N GLN A 46 4.38 -2.55 -8.71
CA GLN A 46 5.10 -3.59 -9.41
C GLN A 46 4.88 -4.94 -8.72
N ALA A 47 4.30 -5.88 -9.47
CA ALA A 47 4.23 -7.28 -9.05
C ALA A 47 5.62 -7.94 -9.17
N LEU A 48 5.97 -8.76 -8.18
CA LEU A 48 7.21 -9.53 -8.11
C LEU A 48 6.89 -11.03 -7.96
N ALA A 49 7.83 -11.89 -8.37
CA ALA A 49 7.65 -13.33 -8.27
C ALA A 49 7.56 -13.82 -6.81
N GLY A 50 6.79 -14.90 -6.61
CA GLY A 50 6.64 -15.57 -5.31
C GLY A 50 5.71 -14.84 -4.35
N GLY A 51 4.59 -14.28 -4.84
CA GLY A 51 3.59 -13.63 -3.99
C GLY A 51 4.08 -12.35 -3.35
N ARG A 52 4.87 -11.53 -4.07
CA ARG A 52 5.40 -10.26 -3.58
C ARG A 52 4.94 -9.13 -4.50
N GLY A 53 4.78 -7.95 -3.93
CA GLY A 53 4.49 -6.73 -4.67
C GLY A 53 5.12 -5.54 -3.98
N VAL A 54 5.39 -4.48 -4.74
CA VAL A 54 5.90 -3.22 -4.18
C VAL A 54 5.18 -2.03 -4.77
N PHE A 55 4.89 -1.02 -3.94
CA PHE A 55 4.57 0.32 -4.39
C PHE A 55 5.78 1.23 -4.15
N ARG A 56 6.06 2.11 -5.11
CA ARG A 56 7.10 3.15 -4.96
C ARG A 56 6.42 4.51 -4.95
N LEU A 57 6.30 5.09 -3.76
CA LEU A 57 5.61 6.35 -3.51
C LEU A 57 6.56 7.35 -2.88
N THR A 58 6.29 8.65 -2.97
CA THR A 58 6.99 9.62 -2.12
C THR A 58 6.42 9.56 -0.70
N ARG A 59 7.19 9.99 0.31
CA ARG A 59 6.70 10.10 1.69
C ARG A 59 5.41 10.93 1.77
N ALA A 60 5.31 12.02 1.01
CA ALA A 60 4.12 12.87 0.98
C ALA A 60 2.89 12.13 0.45
N GLU A 61 3.05 11.30 -0.59
CA GLU A 61 1.97 10.48 -1.15
C GLU A 61 1.50 9.39 -0.19
N VAL A 62 2.42 8.80 0.58
CA VAL A 62 2.08 7.81 1.61
C VAL A 62 1.23 8.45 2.71
N GLU A 63 1.66 9.59 3.25
CA GLU A 63 0.92 10.26 4.31
C GLU A 63 -0.45 10.77 3.84
N ALA A 64 -0.54 11.32 2.63
CA ALA A 64 -1.83 11.70 2.03
C ALA A 64 -2.76 10.49 1.85
N SER A 65 -2.21 9.35 1.38
CA SER A 65 -2.98 8.12 1.21
C SER A 65 -3.51 7.56 2.53
N LYS A 66 -2.73 7.64 3.61
CA LYS A 66 -3.17 7.21 4.95
C LYS A 66 -4.35 8.05 5.43
N VAL A 67 -4.27 9.38 5.31
CA VAL A 67 -5.35 10.30 5.71
C VAL A 67 -6.63 10.03 4.92
N ASP A 68 -6.50 9.90 3.59
CA ASP A 68 -7.64 9.62 2.70
C ASP A 68 -8.29 8.27 3.05
N ALA A 69 -7.49 7.23 3.27
CA ALA A 69 -7.98 5.89 3.55
C ALA A 69 -8.68 5.77 4.91
N THR A 70 -8.19 6.46 5.95
CA THR A 70 -8.86 6.51 7.26
C THR A 70 -10.13 7.35 7.24
N THR A 71 -10.21 8.37 6.38
CA THR A 71 -11.41 9.21 6.24
C THR A 71 -12.53 8.47 5.51
N LYS A 72 -12.19 7.62 4.54
CA LYS A 72 -13.16 6.81 3.80
C LYS A 72 -13.73 5.63 4.59
N ALA A 73 -13.07 5.23 5.68
CA ALA A 73 -13.50 4.17 6.59
C ALA A 73 -14.34 4.69 7.78
N ALA A 74 -14.53 6.01 7.90
CA ALA A 74 -15.29 6.70 8.95
C ALA A 74 -16.74 7.03 8.57
#